data_AF-A0A6B1I429-F1
#
_entry.id   AF-A0A6B1I429-F1
#
_cell.length_a   1.000
_cell.length_b   1.000
_cell.length_c   1.000
_cell.angle_alpha   90.00
_cell.angle_beta   90.00
_cell.angle_gamma   90.00
#
_symmetry.space_group_name_H-M   'P 1'
#
loop_
_entity.id
_entity.type
_entity.pdbx_description
1 polymer ?
#
loop_
_entity_poly.entity_id
_entity_poly.type
_entity_poly.pdbx_seq_one_letter_code
_entity_poly.pdbx_strand_id
1 'polypeptide(L)'
;MVELELSTAEHSARKLKPEHLQQAVAALHDDGFVVLHRAIDLAHIEMLRERMLADVEEILALNDVPYQFNNGHLQQDPPPFPPY
;
A
#
# COMPACT_ATOMS: atom_id res chain seq x y z
N MET A 1 16.30 -0.45 9.46
CA MET A 1 14.99 -0.91 8.96
C MET A 1 14.19 -1.50 10.10
N VAL A 2 13.24 -0.72 10.59
CA VAL A 2 12.30 -1.13 11.63
C VAL A 2 11.07 -1.75 10.98
N GLU A 3 10.64 -2.90 11.50
CA GLU A 3 9.43 -3.59 11.10
C GLU A 3 8.57 -3.84 12.35
N LEU A 4 7.28 -3.53 12.27
CA LEU A 4 6.33 -3.66 13.38
C LEU A 4 5.19 -4.59 13.00
N GLU A 5 4.94 -5.58 13.84
CA GLU A 5 3.80 -6.48 13.72
C GLU A 5 2.62 -5.92 14.53
N LEU A 6 1.55 -5.50 13.86
CA LEU A 6 0.41 -4.91 14.55
C LEU A 6 -0.43 -5.97 15.24
N SER A 7 -0.77 -5.72 16.50
CA SER A 7 -1.66 -6.60 17.26
C SER A 7 -3.11 -6.49 16.78
N THR A 8 -3.90 -7.53 17.06
CA THR A 8 -5.36 -7.52 16.80
C THR A 8 -6.06 -6.34 17.49
N ALA A 9 -5.56 -5.91 18.66
CA ALA A 9 -6.09 -4.76 19.39
C ALA A 9 -5.84 -3.44 18.64
N GLU A 10 -4.62 -3.24 18.14
CA GLU A 10 -4.27 -2.05 17.34
C GLU A 10 -5.05 -2.00 16.04
N HIS A 11 -5.19 -3.14 15.36
CA HIS A 11 -5.99 -3.25 14.13
C HIS A 11 -7.46 -2.92 14.39
N SER A 12 -8.07 -3.53 15.41
CA SER A 12 -9.46 -3.26 15.80
C SER A 12 -9.68 -1.80 16.22
N ALA A 13 -8.72 -1.22 16.95
CA ALA A 13 -8.77 0.18 17.37
C ALA A 13 -8.44 1.18 16.25
N ARG A 14 -7.90 0.70 15.11
CA ARG A 14 -7.36 1.50 14.01
C ARG A 14 -6.31 2.52 14.50
N LYS A 15 -5.52 2.13 15.50
CA LYS A 15 -4.53 2.98 16.15
C LYS A 15 -3.35 2.13 16.62
N LEU A 16 -2.14 2.64 16.39
CA LEU A 16 -0.93 2.08 17.00
C LEU A 16 -0.98 2.27 18.52
N LYS A 17 -0.48 1.29 19.25
CA LYS A 17 -0.22 1.45 20.67
C LYS A 17 0.96 2.42 20.88
N PRO A 18 1.06 3.09 22.04
CA PRO A 18 2.06 4.14 22.25
C PRO A 18 3.50 3.71 21.94
N GLU A 19 3.88 2.48 22.29
CA GLU A 19 5.24 1.99 22.06
C GLU A 19 5.55 1.84 20.56
N HIS A 20 4.63 1.25 19.79
CA HIS A 20 4.77 1.12 18.34
C HIS A 20 4.75 2.48 17.64
N LEU A 21 3.92 3.42 18.11
CA LEU A 21 3.90 4.77 17.56
C LEU A 21 5.25 5.47 17.74
N GLN A 22 5.85 5.38 18.93
CA GLN A 22 7.15 5.98 19.20
C GLN A 22 8.24 5.35 18.31
N GLN A 23 8.25 4.03 18.17
CA GLN A 23 9.19 3.32 17.30
C GLN A 23 9.02 3.70 15.82
N ALA A 24 7.78 3.79 15.34
CA ALA A 24 7.47 4.18 13.97
C ALA A 24 7.94 5.62 13.67
N VAL A 25 7.71 6.56 14.60
CA VAL A 25 8.15 7.96 14.43
C VAL A 25 9.68 8.07 14.44
N ALA A 26 10.37 7.35 15.33
CA ALA A 26 11.82 7.32 15.34
C ALA A 26 12.39 6.75 14.03
N ALA A 27 11.83 5.64 13.54
CA ALA A 27 12.24 5.04 12.27
C ALA A 27 11.99 5.98 11.07
N LEU A 28 10.88 6.71 11.04
CA LEU A 28 10.63 7.71 10.01
C LEU A 28 11.68 8.83 10.01
N HIS A 29 12.15 9.25 11.19
CA HIS A 29 13.18 10.29 11.31
C HIS A 29 14.57 9.77 10.91
N ASP A 30 14.93 8.57 11.36
CA ASP A 30 16.29 8.05 11.24
C ASP A 30 16.51 7.26 9.93
N ASP A 31 15.54 6.45 9.52
CA ASP A 31 15.60 5.59 8.33
C ASP A 31 14.78 6.14 7.14
N GLY A 32 13.88 7.10 7.37
CA GLY A 32 12.98 7.65 6.35
C GLY A 32 11.74 6.79 6.05
N PHE A 33 11.62 5.60 6.65
CA PHE A 33 10.46 4.70 6.47
C PHE A 33 10.31 3.70 7.64
N VAL A 34 9.16 3.05 7.71
CA VAL A 34 8.85 1.93 8.62
C VAL A 34 7.90 0.95 7.92
N VAL A 35 8.06 -0.34 8.17
CA VAL A 35 7.13 -1.37 7.66
C VAL A 35 6.14 -1.74 8.75
N LEU A 36 4.84 -1.64 8.44
CA LEU A 36 3.74 -2.05 9.33
C LEU A 36 3.08 -3.31 8.77
N HIS A 37 3.35 -4.44 9.39
CA HIS A 37 2.72 -5.71 9.02
C HIS A 37 1.28 -5.76 9.54
N ARG A 38 0.39 -6.36 8.74
CA ARG A 38 -1.03 -6.53 9.06
C ARG A 38 -1.79 -5.22 9.33
N ALA A 39 -1.37 -4.13 8.70
CA ALA A 39 -2.03 -2.84 8.82
C ALA A 39 -3.42 -2.79 8.15
N ILE A 40 -3.63 -3.61 7.12
CA ILE A 40 -4.85 -3.68 6.32
C ILE A 40 -5.29 -5.14 6.20
N ASP A 41 -6.60 -5.38 6.22
CA ASP A 41 -7.18 -6.69 5.93
C ASP A 41 -6.81 -7.13 4.51
N LEU A 42 -6.37 -8.38 4.37
CA LEU A 42 -5.95 -8.95 3.10
C LEU A 42 -7.08 -8.93 2.06
N ALA A 43 -8.34 -9.05 2.48
CA ALA A 43 -9.48 -9.01 1.56
C ALA A 43 -9.55 -7.69 0.76
N HIS A 44 -9.16 -6.57 1.37
CA HIS A 44 -9.09 -5.28 0.67
C HIS A 44 -7.96 -5.25 -0.36
N ILE A 45 -6.83 -5.88 -0.05
CA ILE A 45 -5.68 -5.96 -0.96
C ILE A 45 -6.01 -6.86 -2.16
N GLU A 46 -6.68 -7.99 -1.93
CA GLU A 46 -7.09 -8.91 -2.99
C GLU A 46 -8.04 -8.24 -3.98
N MET A 47 -9.05 -7.56 -3.44
CA MET A 47 -10.03 -6.77 -4.19
C MET A 47 -9.36 -5.72 -5.09
N LEU A 48 -8.48 -4.88 -4.52
CA LEU A 48 -7.70 -3.90 -5.28
C LEU A 48 -6.80 -4.55 -6.33
N ARG A 49 -6.16 -5.68 -6.01
CA ARG A 49 -5.31 -6.41 -6.96
C ARG A 49 -6.09 -6.85 -8.18
N GLU A 50 -7.22 -7.52 -8.00
CA GLU A 50 -8.02 -8.01 -9.15
C GLU A 50 -8.46 -6.87 -10.05
N ARG A 51 -8.92 -5.77 -9.45
CA ARG A 51 -9.33 -4.59 -10.21
C ARG A 51 -8.16 -3.95 -10.95
N MET A 52 -7.05 -3.69 -10.26
CA MET A 52 -5.90 -3.04 -10.87
C MET A 52 -5.29 -3.89 -11.99
N LEU A 53 -5.22 -5.21 -11.84
CA LEU A 53 -4.74 -6.12 -12.89
C LEU A 53 -5.64 -6.10 -14.13
N ALA A 54 -6.96 -6.02 -13.96
CA ALA A 54 -7.88 -5.90 -15.09
C ALA A 54 -7.65 -4.59 -15.87
N ASP A 55 -7.44 -3.48 -15.16
CA ASP A 55 -7.20 -2.16 -15.78
C ASP A 55 -5.83 -2.09 -16.50
N VAL A 56 -4.85 -2.96 -16.18
CA VAL A 56 -3.52 -2.99 -16.84
C VAL A 56 -3.66 -3.26 -18.35
N GLU A 57 -4.54 -4.17 -18.76
CA GLU A 57 -4.73 -4.48 -20.19
C GLU A 57 -5.23 -3.26 -20.97
N GLU A 58 -6.12 -2.48 -20.36
CA GLU A 58 -6.66 -1.25 -20.97
C GLU A 58 -5.58 -0.17 -21.09
N ILE A 59 -4.74 -0.01 -20.07
CA ILE A 59 -3.66 1.00 -20.06
C ILE A 59 -2.57 0.63 -21.08
N LEU A 60 -2.23 -0.65 -21.23
CA LEU A 60 -1.24 -1.11 -22.20
C LEU A 60 -1.71 -0.96 -23.66
N ALA A 61 -3.03 -0.82 -23.89
CA ALA A 61 -3.60 -0.57 -25.20
C ALA A 61 -3.56 0.91 -25.63
N LEU A 62 -3.15 1.82 -24.74
CA LEU A 62 -2.99 3.23 -25.06
C LEU A 62 -1.87 3.45 -26.10
N ASN A 63 -2.03 4.46 -26.95
CA ASN A 63 -0.99 4.85 -27.92
C ASN A 63 0.29 5.35 -27.23
N ASP A 64 0.12 5.99 -26.06
CA ASP A 64 1.21 6.44 -25.21
C ASP A 64 1.00 5.84 -23.81
N VAL A 65 1.74 4.78 -23.53
CA VAL A 65 1.63 4.03 -22.29
C VAL A 65 2.43 4.76 -21.20
N PRO A 66 1.82 5.11 -20.07
CA PRO A 66 2.47 5.95 -19.07
C PRO A 66 3.48 5.13 -18.25
N TYR A 67 4.75 5.17 -18.62
CA TYR A 67 5.84 4.56 -17.84
C TYR A 67 6.59 5.56 -16.98
N GLN A 68 6.86 5.19 -15.74
CA GLN A 68 7.66 5.98 -14.80
C GLN A 68 9.15 5.71 -14.99
N PHE A 69 9.86 6.66 -15.61
CA PHE A 69 11.30 6.67 -15.91
C PHE A 69 11.78 5.60 -16.88
N ASN A 70 11.38 4.34 -16.70
CA ASN A 70 11.82 3.18 -17.46
C ASN A 70 10.63 2.33 -17.91
N ASN A 71 10.77 1.66 -19.06
CA ASN A 71 9.78 0.71 -19.55
C ASN A 71 9.56 -0.41 -18.53
N GLY A 72 8.29 -0.78 -18.31
CA GLY A 72 7.88 -1.80 -17.33
C GLY A 72 7.46 -1.22 -15.97
N HIS A 73 7.78 0.04 -15.66
CA HIS A 73 7.25 0.74 -14.48
C HIS A 73 5.94 1.45 -14.83
N LEU A 74 4.90 0.66 -15.11
CA LEU A 74 3.60 1.20 -15.52
C LEU A 74 3.04 2.11 -14.42
N GLN A 75 2.72 3.35 -14.77
CA GLN A 75 1.97 4.23 -13.91
C GLN A 75 0.49 3.86 -13.98
N GLN A 76 -0.10 3.62 -12.83
CA GLN A 76 -1.51 3.32 -12.70
C GLN A 76 -2.04 3.95 -11.42
N ASP A 77 -3.12 4.72 -11.55
CA ASP A 77 -3.83 5.25 -10.39
C ASP A 77 -4.67 4.13 -9.75
N PRO A 78 -4.83 4.13 -8.41
CA PRO A 78 -5.70 3.18 -7.76
C PRO A 78 -7.16 3.41 -8.17
N PRO A 79 -8.01 2.37 -8.15
CA PRO A 79 -9.42 2.48 -8.51
C PRO A 79 -10.13 3.54 -7.63
N PRO A 80 -10.90 4.47 -8.22
CA PRO A 80 -11.39 5.65 -7.49
C PRO A 80 -12.70 5.44 -6.72
N PHE A 81 -13.51 4.42 -7.04
CA PHE A 81 -14.82 4.20 -6.41
C PHE A 81 -15.11 2.74 -6.03
N PRO A 82 -15.63 2.47 -4.81
CA PRO A 82 -16.15 1.15 -4.47
C PRO A 82 -17.26 0.70 -5.43
N PRO A 83 -17.49 -0.62 -5.61
CA PRO A 83 -16.65 -1.72 -5.20
C PRO A 83 -15.62 -1.99 -6.32
N TYR A 84 -14.46 -1.36 -6.21
CA TYR A 84 -13.24 -2.02 -6.67
C TYR A 84 -13.02 -3.25 -5.81
#